data_AF-A0A6J1SVD3-F1
#
_entry.id   AF-A0A6J1SVD3-F1
#
_cell.length_a   1.000
_cell.length_b   1.000
_cell.length_c   1.000
_cell.angle_alpha   90.00
_cell.angle_beta   90.00
_cell.angle_gamma   90.00
#
_symmetry.space_group_name_H-M   'P 1'
#
loop_
_entity.id
_entity.type
_entity.pdbx_description
1 polymer ?
#
loop_
_entity_poly.entity_id
_entity_poly.type
_entity_poly.pdbx_seq_one_letter_code
_entity_poly.pdbx_strand_id
1 'polypeptide(L)'
;MSGSRTSKTGAAMLAAALLAVVVVALLPAPAAAQFQPESPAQRQLLLLVQDIQNQLARQQNSFLRGQQPSQVQARQPLPQIIVQEVAEQPQNFLRGQQQAVPRIIVEEVVEQQQQPQRRVIAVQPQQQRLQPQPALPRQRPQANDTAKPQFLEPGVGRWLINGDPACLPCICEAASGCDETLGCDDRGFCGPFLLSKRYWTLAGKPLLRGDSPDRPGASSDCLRDSFCAAEAVRGYLDRFAQDCDGNKRVDCFDLARVHFQGPFNCRSPLQPPTDFSDTFRRCWDASRQTTAQ
;
A
#
# COMPACT_ATOMS: atom_id res chain seq x y z
N MET A 1 -62.79 11.14 -14.17
CA MET A 1 -62.53 11.32 -12.73
C MET A 1 -61.29 10.52 -12.39
N SER A 2 -60.16 11.20 -12.25
CA SER A 2 -58.82 10.61 -12.12
C SER A 2 -58.44 10.55 -10.63
N GLY A 3 -58.18 9.36 -10.10
CA GLY A 3 -57.82 9.13 -8.71
C GLY A 3 -56.38 8.60 -8.61
N SER A 4 -55.45 9.49 -8.30
CA SER A 4 -54.04 9.18 -8.05
C SER A 4 -53.86 8.61 -6.63
N ARG A 5 -53.25 7.42 -6.52
CA ARG A 5 -52.67 6.89 -5.28
C ARG A 5 -51.20 7.31 -5.24
N THR A 6 -50.84 8.21 -4.32
CA THR A 6 -49.45 8.45 -3.93
C THR A 6 -49.18 7.95 -2.52
N SER A 7 -48.04 7.28 -2.40
CA SER A 7 -47.57 6.50 -1.26
C SER A 7 -47.24 7.37 -0.04
N LYS A 8 -47.79 7.02 1.13
CA LYS A 8 -47.59 7.70 2.42
C LYS A 8 -46.22 7.40 3.09
N THR A 9 -45.29 6.72 2.44
CA THR A 9 -44.01 6.32 3.06
C THR A 9 -42.87 7.32 2.90
N GLY A 10 -42.97 8.30 1.99
CA GLY A 10 -41.91 9.31 1.77
C GLY A 10 -41.88 10.46 2.79
N ALA A 11 -43.02 10.81 3.39
CA ALA A 11 -43.12 11.95 4.30
C ALA A 11 -42.54 11.65 5.70
N ALA A 12 -42.54 10.39 6.14
CA ALA A 12 -42.03 10.00 7.45
C ALA A 12 -40.49 9.99 7.54
N MET A 13 -39.81 9.65 6.44
CA MET A 13 -38.33 9.66 6.38
C MET A 13 -37.75 11.08 6.40
N LEU A 14 -38.42 12.06 5.79
CA LEU A 14 -37.98 13.47 5.86
C LEU A 14 -38.18 14.09 7.24
N ALA A 15 -39.24 13.71 7.97
CA ALA A 15 -39.49 14.23 9.32
C ALA A 15 -38.45 13.74 10.35
N ALA A 16 -37.97 12.49 10.23
CA ALA A 16 -36.95 11.93 11.12
C ALA A 16 -35.56 12.54 10.89
N ALA A 17 -35.20 12.86 9.63
CA ALA A 17 -33.93 13.51 9.30
C ALA A 17 -33.87 14.98 9.76
N LEU A 18 -34.99 15.71 9.69
CA LEU A 18 -35.10 17.09 10.19
C LEU A 18 -35.03 17.15 11.73
N LEU A 19 -35.60 16.17 12.44
CA LEU A 19 -35.51 16.10 13.91
C LEU A 19 -34.09 15.80 14.40
N ALA A 20 -33.31 14.98 13.71
CA ALA A 20 -31.92 14.70 14.08
C ALA A 20 -31.00 15.92 13.91
N VAL A 21 -31.20 16.73 12.85
CA VAL A 21 -30.43 17.96 12.62
C VAL A 21 -30.79 19.06 13.62
N VAL A 22 -32.08 19.18 14.00
CA VAL A 22 -32.53 20.15 15.01
C VAL A 22 -32.07 19.79 16.43
N VAL A 23 -31.99 18.50 16.77
CA VAL A 23 -31.49 18.04 18.08
C VAL A 23 -29.98 18.29 18.25
N VAL A 24 -29.18 18.19 17.17
CA VAL A 24 -27.75 18.54 17.21
C VAL A 24 -27.53 20.06 17.31
N ALA A 25 -28.43 20.87 16.74
CA ALA A 25 -28.36 22.34 16.80
C ALA A 25 -28.85 22.96 18.12
N LEU A 26 -29.49 22.18 19.00
CA LEU A 26 -30.05 22.64 20.28
C LEU A 26 -29.29 22.12 21.51
N LEU A 27 -28.15 21.45 21.33
CA LEU A 27 -27.28 21.09 22.45
C LEU A 27 -26.70 22.37 23.08
N PRO A 28 -26.85 22.58 24.40
CA PRO A 28 -26.31 23.75 25.07
C PRO A 28 -24.78 23.75 24.98
N ALA A 29 -24.23 24.88 24.53
CA ALA A 29 -22.82 25.19 24.60
C ALA A 29 -22.42 25.49 26.06
N PRO A 30 -21.75 24.55 26.74
CA PRO A 30 -20.56 24.96 27.45
C PRO A 30 -19.47 23.89 27.28
N ALA A 31 -18.81 23.89 26.12
CA ALA A 31 -17.48 23.29 25.94
C ALA A 31 -16.68 23.92 24.78
N ALA A 32 -17.17 25.00 24.15
CA ALA A 32 -16.49 25.67 23.03
C ALA A 32 -15.82 27.00 23.43
N ALA A 33 -15.87 27.37 24.72
CA ALA A 33 -15.27 28.60 25.23
C ALA A 33 -13.97 28.30 25.98
N GLN A 34 -12.90 27.90 25.27
CA GLN A 34 -11.53 28.00 25.79
C GLN A 34 -10.40 27.78 24.77
N PHE A 35 -10.68 27.60 23.48
CA PHE A 35 -9.61 27.50 22.48
C PHE A 35 -9.16 28.90 22.02
N GLN A 36 -8.21 29.50 22.74
CA GLN A 36 -7.49 30.68 22.25
C GLN A 36 -6.35 30.21 21.33
N PRO A 37 -6.31 30.59 20.05
CA PRO A 37 -5.21 30.22 19.15
C PRO A 37 -3.95 30.98 19.55
N GLU A 38 -2.98 30.27 20.13
CA GLU A 38 -1.74 30.83 20.68
C GLU A 38 -0.67 31.13 19.61
N SER A 39 -0.78 30.53 18.42
CA SER A 39 0.17 30.75 17.32
C SER A 39 -0.46 31.47 16.11
N PRO A 40 0.34 32.25 15.35
CA PRO A 40 -0.11 32.85 14.08
C PRO A 40 -0.66 31.82 13.09
N ALA A 41 -0.06 30.62 13.05
CA ALA A 41 -0.50 29.51 12.20
C ALA A 41 -1.90 29.00 12.58
N GLN A 42 -2.22 28.90 13.86
CA GLN A 42 -3.57 28.52 14.33
C GLN A 42 -4.62 29.59 13.99
N ARG A 43 -4.26 30.88 14.05
CA ARG A 43 -5.16 31.97 13.62
C ARG A 43 -5.43 31.91 12.12
N GLN A 44 -4.40 31.64 11.33
CA GLN A 44 -4.54 31.55 9.88
C GLN A 44 -5.36 30.32 9.47
N LEU A 45 -5.20 29.19 10.17
CA LEU A 45 -6.02 28.01 9.98
C LEU A 45 -7.48 28.26 10.35
N LEU A 46 -7.75 28.97 11.45
CA LEU A 46 -9.12 29.32 11.87
C LEU A 46 -9.81 30.21 10.83
N LEU A 47 -9.10 31.20 10.28
CA LEU A 47 -9.62 32.06 9.22
C LEU A 47 -9.91 31.28 7.93
N LEU A 48 -9.07 30.30 7.58
CA LEU A 48 -9.27 29.45 6.41
C LEU A 48 -10.52 28.58 6.57
N VAL A 49 -10.72 28.01 7.76
CA VAL A 49 -11.90 27.20 8.09
C VAL A 49 -13.17 28.06 8.03
N GLN A 50 -13.11 29.30 8.56
CA GLN A 50 -14.24 30.22 8.50
C GLN A 50 -14.61 30.59 7.06
N ASP A 51 -13.62 30.80 6.19
CA ASP A 51 -13.86 31.14 4.78
C ASP A 51 -14.46 29.95 4.00
N ILE A 52 -13.97 28.73 4.23
CA ILE A 52 -14.53 27.50 3.64
C ILE A 52 -16.00 27.33 4.06
N GLN A 53 -16.33 27.56 5.34
CA GLN A 53 -17.72 27.48 5.80
C GLN A 53 -18.60 28.54 5.13
N ASN A 54 -18.09 29.76 4.96
CA ASN A 54 -18.80 30.83 4.26
C ASN A 54 -18.98 30.54 2.76
N GLN A 55 -18.01 29.92 2.11
CA GLN A 55 -18.10 29.48 0.71
C GLN A 55 -19.15 28.38 0.56
N LEU A 56 -19.17 27.40 1.46
CA LEU A 56 -20.13 26.30 1.44
C LEU A 56 -21.56 26.80 1.67
N ALA A 57 -21.74 27.74 2.60
CA ALA A 57 -23.03 28.39 2.86
C ALA A 57 -23.53 29.17 1.63
N ARG A 58 -22.64 29.84 0.89
CA ARG A 58 -22.99 30.53 -0.36
C ARG A 58 -23.38 29.53 -1.46
N GLN A 59 -22.65 28.42 -1.61
CA GLN A 59 -22.97 27.40 -2.60
C GLN A 59 -24.33 26.74 -2.35
N GLN A 60 -24.65 26.45 -1.08
CA GLN A 60 -25.97 25.95 -0.70
C GLN A 60 -27.06 26.97 -1.01
N ASN A 61 -26.83 28.26 -0.76
CA ASN A 61 -27.80 29.31 -1.06
C ASN A 61 -27.99 29.53 -2.58
N SER A 62 -26.94 29.36 -3.40
CA SER A 62 -27.06 29.41 -4.87
C SER A 62 -27.84 28.22 -5.43
N PHE A 63 -27.67 27.03 -4.85
CA PHE A 63 -28.42 25.83 -5.23
C PHE A 63 -29.91 25.96 -4.90
N LEU A 64 -30.24 26.51 -3.72
CA LEU A 64 -31.62 26.76 -3.31
C LEU A 64 -32.32 27.86 -4.11
N ARG A 65 -31.57 28.78 -4.73
CA ARG A 65 -32.13 29.86 -5.59
C ARG A 65 -32.34 29.45 -7.05
N GLY A 66 -32.05 28.21 -7.45
CA GLY A 66 -32.35 27.70 -8.79
C GLY A 66 -31.73 28.49 -9.95
N GLN A 67 -30.62 29.22 -9.71
CA GLN A 67 -29.91 29.89 -10.80
C GLN A 67 -29.15 28.84 -11.62
N GLN A 68 -29.65 28.55 -12.83
CA GLN A 68 -28.91 27.78 -13.82
C GLN A 68 -27.62 28.53 -14.21
N PRO A 69 -26.49 27.83 -14.39
CA PRO A 69 -25.29 28.46 -14.92
C PRO A 69 -25.51 28.81 -16.40
N SER A 70 -25.51 30.10 -16.71
CA SER A 70 -25.51 30.62 -18.08
C SER A 70 -24.25 30.17 -18.84
N GLN A 71 -24.47 29.45 -19.94
CA GLN A 71 -23.69 29.37 -21.18
C GLN A 71 -22.23 29.90 -21.09
N VAL A 72 -21.26 28.99 -20.92
CA VAL A 72 -19.86 29.26 -21.26
C VAL A 72 -19.70 29.08 -22.77
N GLN A 73 -19.35 30.18 -23.43
CA GLN A 73 -18.98 30.26 -24.84
C GLN A 73 -17.93 29.21 -25.23
N ALA A 74 -18.21 28.50 -26.32
CA ALA A 74 -17.31 27.61 -27.01
C ALA A 74 -15.97 28.32 -27.33
N ARG A 75 -14.88 27.83 -26.73
CA ARG A 75 -13.52 28.13 -27.18
C ARG A 75 -13.09 27.11 -28.23
N GLN A 76 -12.29 27.62 -29.15
CA GLN A 76 -11.86 27.05 -30.43
C GLN A 76 -11.11 25.71 -30.32
N PRO A 77 -11.12 24.89 -31.39
CA PRO A 77 -10.36 23.64 -31.43
C PRO A 77 -8.84 23.90 -31.53
N LEU A 78 -8.07 23.20 -30.70
CA LEU A 78 -6.61 23.07 -30.80
C LEU A 78 -6.21 22.20 -32.01
N PRO A 79 -5.00 22.40 -32.57
CA PRO A 79 -4.60 21.80 -33.84
C PRO A 79 -4.34 20.30 -33.73
N GLN A 80 -4.68 19.58 -34.79
CA GLN A 80 -4.43 18.16 -34.94
C GLN A 80 -2.92 17.89 -35.06
N ILE A 81 -2.38 17.09 -34.14
CA ILE A 81 -1.05 16.51 -34.29
C ILE A 81 -1.19 15.34 -35.26
N ILE A 82 -0.64 15.51 -36.46
CA ILE A 82 -0.52 14.46 -37.47
C ILE A 82 0.54 13.47 -36.97
N VAL A 83 0.12 12.27 -36.57
CA VAL A 83 1.02 11.14 -36.38
C VAL A 83 1.27 10.55 -37.76
N GLN A 84 2.46 10.76 -38.31
CA GLN A 84 2.88 10.03 -39.51
C GLN A 84 3.16 8.58 -39.13
N GLU A 85 2.30 7.71 -39.64
CA GLU A 85 2.46 6.27 -39.72
C GLU A 85 3.68 5.97 -40.61
N VAL A 86 4.76 5.45 -40.02
CA VAL A 86 5.84 4.83 -40.79
C VAL A 86 5.56 3.33 -40.80
N ALA A 87 5.04 2.90 -41.94
CA ALA A 87 4.77 1.52 -42.28
C ALA A 87 6.05 0.65 -42.22
N GLU A 88 5.82 -0.60 -41.85
CA GLU A 88 6.76 -1.72 -41.81
C GLU A 88 7.57 -1.90 -43.09
N GLN A 89 8.76 -2.51 -42.99
CA GLN A 89 9.03 -3.71 -43.78
C GLN A 89 10.14 -4.60 -43.18
N PRO A 90 10.01 -5.94 -43.30
CA PRO A 90 10.96 -6.92 -42.80
C PRO A 90 11.90 -7.38 -43.91
N GLN A 91 13.21 -7.52 -43.64
CA GLN A 91 14.06 -8.40 -44.43
C GLN A 91 15.08 -9.14 -43.57
N ASN A 92 14.89 -10.46 -43.57
CA ASN A 92 15.96 -11.44 -43.36
C ASN A 92 17.15 -11.09 -44.28
N PHE A 93 18.34 -10.96 -43.70
CA PHE A 93 19.57 -11.24 -44.43
C PHE A 93 20.47 -12.16 -43.62
N LEU A 94 20.99 -13.13 -44.35
CA LEU A 94 21.56 -14.38 -43.87
C LEU A 94 23.02 -14.20 -43.41
N ARG A 95 23.36 -15.01 -42.40
CA ARG A 95 24.58 -15.84 -42.35
C ARG A 95 25.91 -15.13 -42.10
N GLY A 96 26.45 -15.44 -40.92
CA GLY A 96 27.88 -15.69 -40.74
C GLY A 96 28.60 -14.66 -39.90
N GLN A 97 28.74 -14.96 -38.61
CA GLN A 97 30.04 -15.00 -37.94
C GLN A 97 29.82 -15.53 -36.51
N GLN A 98 30.16 -16.80 -36.29
CA GLN A 98 30.50 -17.29 -34.97
C GLN A 98 31.78 -16.54 -34.56
N GLN A 99 31.66 -15.56 -33.67
CA GLN A 99 32.82 -14.99 -33.01
C GLN A 99 33.09 -15.79 -31.75
N ALA A 100 34.33 -16.26 -31.69
CA ALA A 100 34.86 -17.12 -30.65
C ALA A 100 34.78 -16.44 -29.28
N VAL A 101 34.22 -17.17 -28.32
CA VAL A 101 34.37 -16.86 -26.89
C VAL A 101 35.84 -17.12 -26.52
N PRO A 102 36.58 -16.16 -25.93
CA PRO A 102 37.92 -16.43 -25.47
C PRO A 102 37.88 -17.43 -24.31
N ARG A 103 38.59 -18.56 -24.47
CA ARG A 103 38.93 -19.46 -23.37
C ARG A 103 39.79 -18.68 -22.37
N ILE A 104 39.25 -18.42 -21.19
CA ILE A 104 40.06 -18.05 -20.02
C ILE A 104 40.82 -19.32 -19.62
N ILE A 105 42.14 -19.31 -19.85
CA ILE A 105 43.06 -20.27 -19.27
C ILE A 105 43.28 -19.79 -17.83
N VAL A 106 42.70 -20.48 -16.86
CA VAL A 106 43.13 -20.36 -15.47
C VAL A 106 44.41 -21.18 -15.34
N GLU A 107 45.55 -20.50 -15.30
CA GLU A 107 46.80 -21.10 -14.85
C GLU A 107 46.65 -21.50 -13.38
N GLU A 108 46.91 -22.79 -13.12
CA GLU A 108 46.91 -23.39 -11.80
C GLU A 108 48.14 -22.87 -11.03
N VAL A 109 47.97 -21.78 -10.30
CA VAL A 109 48.94 -21.34 -9.31
C VAL A 109 48.83 -22.28 -8.11
N VAL A 110 49.76 -23.23 -8.03
CA VAL A 110 49.93 -24.13 -6.88
C VAL A 110 50.43 -23.29 -5.71
N GLU A 111 49.50 -22.81 -4.89
CA GLU A 111 49.79 -22.13 -3.63
C GLU A 111 50.10 -23.19 -2.56
N GLN A 112 51.37 -23.23 -2.14
CA GLN A 112 51.85 -24.12 -1.08
C GLN A 112 51.15 -23.78 0.26
N GLN A 113 50.20 -24.62 0.65
CA GLN A 113 49.54 -24.53 1.96
C GLN A 113 50.49 -25.00 3.07
N GLN A 114 51.14 -24.05 3.75
CA GLN A 114 51.74 -24.30 5.06
C GLN A 114 50.61 -24.24 6.11
N GLN A 115 50.24 -25.41 6.65
CA GLN A 115 49.20 -25.55 7.67
C GLN A 115 49.57 -24.81 8.97
N PRO A 116 48.71 -23.94 9.52
CA PRO A 116 48.83 -23.52 10.91
C PRO A 116 48.25 -24.60 11.83
N GLN A 117 49.09 -25.14 12.71
CA GLN A 117 48.75 -26.08 13.77
C GLN A 117 47.61 -25.51 14.64
N ARG A 118 46.39 -26.02 14.44
CA ARG A 118 45.23 -25.68 15.27
C ARG A 118 45.29 -26.56 16.52
N ARG A 119 45.57 -25.96 17.68
CA ARG A 119 45.42 -26.63 18.98
C ARG A 119 43.98 -27.14 19.11
N VAL A 120 43.82 -28.45 19.18
CA VAL A 120 42.56 -29.09 19.56
C VAL A 120 42.45 -28.96 21.08
N ILE A 121 41.67 -28.01 21.57
CA ILE A 121 41.22 -28.01 22.96
C ILE A 121 40.08 -29.03 23.03
N ALA A 122 40.34 -30.14 23.70
CA ALA A 122 39.33 -31.14 24.01
C ALA A 122 38.29 -30.53 24.97
N VAL A 123 37.10 -30.20 24.47
CA VAL A 123 35.95 -29.87 25.31
C VAL A 123 35.21 -31.18 25.60
N GLN A 124 35.25 -31.63 26.86
CA GLN A 124 34.46 -32.78 27.30
C GLN A 124 32.96 -32.45 27.21
N PRO A 125 32.10 -33.39 26.80
CA PRO A 125 30.66 -33.19 26.84
C PRO A 125 30.19 -33.27 28.30
N GLN A 126 29.91 -32.13 28.92
CA GLN A 126 29.13 -32.13 30.15
C GLN A 126 27.68 -32.44 29.79
N GLN A 127 27.24 -33.66 30.12
CA GLN A 127 25.83 -34.03 30.15
C GLN A 127 25.14 -33.22 31.25
N GLN A 128 24.65 -32.03 30.92
CA GLN A 128 23.69 -31.35 31.77
C GLN A 128 22.34 -32.07 31.63
N ARG A 129 21.96 -32.77 32.69
CA ARG A 129 20.64 -33.36 32.88
C ARG A 129 19.61 -32.22 32.77
N LEU A 130 18.90 -32.13 31.65
CA LEU A 130 17.75 -31.23 31.48
C LEU A 130 16.76 -31.50 32.61
N GLN A 131 16.60 -30.53 33.50
CA GLN A 131 15.51 -30.55 34.47
C GLN A 131 14.20 -30.26 33.71
N PRO A 132 13.09 -30.96 34.00
CA PRO A 132 11.79 -30.62 33.43
C PRO A 132 11.40 -29.21 33.86
N GLN A 133 11.14 -28.33 32.90
CA GLN A 133 10.60 -27.01 33.20
C GLN A 133 9.16 -27.16 33.74
N PRO A 134 8.78 -26.45 34.82
CA PRO A 134 7.39 -26.42 35.26
C PRO A 134 6.52 -25.78 34.18
N ALA A 135 5.41 -26.43 33.84
CA ALA A 135 4.45 -25.92 32.88
C ALA A 135 3.96 -24.53 33.31
N LEU A 136 4.14 -23.53 32.44
CA LEU A 136 3.52 -22.22 32.63
C LEU A 136 1.99 -22.38 32.71
N PRO A 137 1.32 -21.71 33.66
CA PRO A 137 -0.13 -21.78 33.75
C PRO A 137 -0.76 -21.24 32.47
N ARG A 138 -1.62 -22.05 31.84
CA ARG A 138 -2.50 -21.62 30.75
C ARG A 138 -3.41 -20.51 31.27
N GLN A 139 -3.04 -19.26 31.06
CA GLN A 139 -3.99 -18.17 31.20
C GLN A 139 -4.93 -18.23 29.99
N ARG A 140 -6.22 -18.46 30.29
CA ARG A 140 -7.31 -18.39 29.33
C ARG A 140 -7.41 -16.92 28.88
N PRO A 141 -7.32 -16.59 27.58
CA PRO A 141 -7.53 -15.22 27.15
C PRO A 141 -8.94 -14.79 27.56
N GLN A 142 -9.03 -13.77 28.41
CA GLN A 142 -10.30 -13.18 28.77
C GLN A 142 -10.78 -12.37 27.57
N ALA A 143 -11.92 -12.78 27.01
CA ALA A 143 -12.60 -12.05 25.95
C ALA A 143 -13.26 -10.80 26.56
N ASN A 144 -12.51 -9.71 26.62
CA ASN A 144 -13.09 -8.40 26.88
C ASN A 144 -12.19 -7.31 26.29
N ASP A 145 -12.28 -7.09 24.98
CA ASP A 145 -11.63 -5.95 24.33
C ASP A 145 -12.59 -5.34 23.32
N THR A 146 -12.95 -4.08 23.56
CA THR A 146 -13.46 -3.14 22.56
C THR A 146 -12.51 -3.21 21.36
N ALA A 147 -12.96 -3.81 20.25
CA ALA A 147 -12.09 -4.39 19.23
C ALA A 147 -11.12 -3.39 18.58
N LYS A 148 -9.91 -3.30 19.13
CA LYS A 148 -8.71 -2.80 18.45
C LYS A 148 -8.49 -3.66 17.18
N PRO A 149 -8.02 -3.09 16.05
CA PRO A 149 -7.69 -3.89 14.87
C PRO A 149 -6.70 -5.00 15.27
N GLN A 150 -7.02 -6.24 14.93
CA GLN A 150 -6.23 -7.43 15.25
C GLN A 150 -5.05 -7.53 14.28
N PHE A 151 -4.08 -6.62 14.42
CA PHE A 151 -2.80 -6.78 13.75
C PHE A 151 -2.06 -7.99 14.34
N LEU A 152 -1.31 -8.69 13.50
CA LEU A 152 -0.45 -9.78 13.97
C LEU A 152 0.68 -9.24 14.85
N GLU A 153 1.28 -10.15 15.64
CA GLU A 153 2.49 -9.85 16.41
C GLU A 153 3.64 -9.41 15.48
N PRO A 154 4.55 -8.53 15.95
CA PRO A 154 5.71 -8.11 15.16
C PRO A 154 6.53 -9.31 14.64
N GLY A 155 7.00 -9.24 13.40
CA GLY A 155 7.74 -10.32 12.73
C GLY A 155 6.88 -11.31 11.96
N VAL A 156 5.60 -11.48 12.30
CA VAL A 156 4.73 -12.49 11.64
C VAL A 156 4.41 -12.08 10.20
N GLY A 157 4.11 -10.80 9.95
CA GLY A 157 3.82 -10.34 8.59
C GLY A 157 5.03 -10.50 7.65
N ARG A 158 6.24 -10.23 8.14
CA ARG A 158 7.48 -10.48 7.39
C ARG A 158 7.72 -11.98 7.17
N TRP A 159 7.35 -12.84 8.12
CA TRP A 159 7.41 -14.29 7.92
C TRP A 159 6.43 -14.76 6.84
N LEU A 160 5.18 -14.27 6.86
CA LEU A 160 4.16 -14.66 5.89
C LEU A 160 4.55 -14.29 4.45
N ILE A 161 4.98 -13.06 4.22
CA ILE A 161 5.33 -12.60 2.88
C ILE A 161 6.57 -13.31 2.30
N ASN A 162 7.52 -13.70 3.17
CA ASN A 162 8.72 -14.43 2.75
C ASN A 162 8.53 -15.95 2.73
N GLY A 163 7.50 -16.46 3.43
CA GLY A 163 7.16 -17.88 3.49
C GLY A 163 6.58 -18.41 2.18
N ASP A 164 6.12 -17.51 1.31
CA ASP A 164 5.66 -17.84 -0.03
C ASP A 164 6.45 -17.09 -1.11
N PRO A 165 7.23 -17.80 -1.94
CA PRO A 165 8.11 -17.16 -2.93
C PRO A 165 7.34 -16.42 -4.03
N ALA A 166 6.05 -16.70 -4.23
CA ALA A 166 5.23 -16.03 -5.25
C ALA A 166 4.58 -14.75 -4.73
N CYS A 167 4.47 -14.57 -3.42
CA CYS A 167 3.63 -13.51 -2.86
C CYS A 167 4.13 -12.11 -3.21
N LEU A 168 5.37 -11.80 -2.88
CA LEU A 168 5.95 -10.50 -3.15
C LEU A 168 6.10 -10.22 -4.67
N PRO A 169 6.57 -11.16 -5.51
CA PRO A 169 6.57 -10.96 -6.96
C PRO A 169 5.19 -10.67 -7.56
N CYS A 170 4.14 -11.37 -7.13
CA CYS A 170 2.81 -11.11 -7.67
C CYS A 170 2.22 -9.77 -7.20
N ILE A 171 2.59 -9.29 -6.00
CA ILE A 171 2.27 -7.91 -5.58
C ILE A 171 2.98 -6.90 -6.49
N CYS A 172 4.25 -7.14 -6.85
CA CYS A 172 5.03 -6.30 -7.76
C CYS A 172 4.38 -6.22 -9.16
N GLU A 173 4.07 -7.39 -9.72
CA GLU A 173 3.42 -7.53 -11.02
C GLU A 173 2.06 -6.81 -11.04
N ALA A 174 1.25 -6.99 -10.00
CA ALA A 174 -0.05 -6.33 -9.89
C ALA A 174 0.03 -4.81 -9.72
N ALA A 175 1.10 -4.30 -9.11
CA ALA A 175 1.27 -2.88 -8.88
C ALA A 175 1.65 -2.14 -10.17
N SER A 176 2.63 -2.65 -10.92
CA SER A 176 3.19 -1.92 -12.07
C SER A 176 3.62 -2.78 -13.26
N GLY A 177 3.33 -4.09 -13.24
CA GLY A 177 4.05 -5.05 -14.10
C GLY A 177 5.49 -5.26 -13.64
N CYS A 178 5.77 -4.99 -12.36
CA CYS A 178 7.09 -4.97 -11.76
C CYS A 178 8.11 -4.12 -12.55
N ASP A 179 7.69 -2.96 -13.05
CA ASP A 179 8.52 -2.07 -13.86
C ASP A 179 9.58 -1.36 -13.00
N GLU A 180 10.81 -1.86 -13.05
CA GLU A 180 11.97 -1.31 -12.33
C GLU A 180 12.45 0.04 -12.89
N THR A 181 11.99 0.42 -14.09
CA THR A 181 12.32 1.71 -14.70
C THR A 181 11.38 2.83 -14.25
N LEU A 182 10.31 2.49 -13.54
CA LEU A 182 9.29 3.44 -13.13
C LEU A 182 9.85 4.45 -12.11
N GLY A 183 9.72 5.73 -12.47
CA GLY A 183 10.03 6.84 -11.59
C GLY A 183 8.99 7.03 -10.48
N CYS A 184 8.78 8.29 -10.08
CA CYS A 184 7.66 8.67 -9.23
C CYS A 184 6.61 9.42 -10.07
N ASP A 185 5.34 9.09 -9.90
CA ASP A 185 4.24 9.82 -10.53
C ASP A 185 3.93 11.14 -9.80
N ASP A 186 3.07 11.97 -10.40
CA ASP A 186 2.66 13.27 -9.84
C ASP A 186 1.91 13.16 -8.50
N ARG A 187 1.42 11.96 -8.16
CA ARG A 187 0.75 11.66 -6.88
C ARG A 187 1.76 11.20 -5.81
N GLY A 188 3.02 11.00 -6.19
CA GLY A 188 4.10 10.59 -5.31
C GLY A 188 4.18 9.07 -5.06
N PHE A 189 3.62 8.25 -5.94
CA PHE A 189 3.84 6.80 -5.96
C PHE A 189 5.04 6.47 -6.83
N CYS A 190 5.95 5.63 -6.33
CA CYS A 190 7.24 5.38 -6.95
C CYS A 190 7.49 3.89 -7.18
N GLY A 191 8.18 3.60 -8.30
CA GLY A 191 8.87 2.35 -8.56
C GLY A 191 7.98 1.12 -8.71
N PRO A 192 8.59 -0.07 -8.68
CA PRO A 192 7.95 -1.32 -9.13
C PRO A 192 6.77 -1.76 -8.25
N PHE A 193 6.67 -1.23 -7.03
CA PHE A 193 5.59 -1.53 -6.09
C PHE A 193 4.58 -0.37 -5.93
N LEU A 194 4.67 0.70 -6.74
CA LEU A 194 3.84 1.91 -6.63
C LEU A 194 3.66 2.40 -5.18
N LEU A 195 4.78 2.64 -4.49
CA LEU A 195 4.77 2.97 -3.07
C LEU A 195 4.79 4.48 -2.84
N SER A 196 4.09 4.95 -1.82
CA SER A 196 4.15 6.34 -1.38
C SER A 196 5.19 6.55 -0.28
N LYS A 197 5.65 7.79 -0.10
CA LYS A 197 6.50 8.17 1.05
C LYS A 197 5.86 7.83 2.41
N ARG A 198 4.52 7.89 2.51
CA ARG A 198 3.80 7.50 3.73
C ARG A 198 3.92 6.00 3.99
N TYR A 199 3.77 5.19 2.95
CA TYR A 199 3.98 3.74 3.02
C TYR A 199 5.38 3.43 3.54
N TRP A 200 6.41 4.01 2.90
CA TRP A 200 7.81 3.89 3.30
C TRP A 200 8.07 4.29 4.77
N THR A 201 7.46 5.38 5.23
CA THR A 201 7.59 5.84 6.62
C THR A 201 7.00 4.83 7.60
N LEU A 202 5.83 4.27 7.29
CA LEU A 202 5.17 3.31 8.16
C LEU A 202 5.87 1.93 8.15
N ALA A 203 6.60 1.62 7.07
CA ALA A 203 7.43 0.44 6.89
C ALA A 203 8.76 0.47 7.67
N GLY A 204 9.06 1.55 8.39
CA GLY A 204 10.31 1.68 9.13
C GLY A 204 11.44 2.37 8.36
N LYS A 205 11.13 3.04 7.24
CA LYS A 205 12.07 3.83 6.45
C LYS A 205 13.32 3.05 6.00
N PRO A 206 13.18 1.93 5.25
CA PRO A 206 14.35 1.25 4.68
C PRO A 206 15.14 2.18 3.77
N LEU A 207 16.44 1.97 3.66
CA LEU A 207 17.35 2.88 2.98
C LEU A 207 18.29 2.13 2.06
N LEU A 208 18.75 2.83 1.02
CA LEU A 208 19.92 2.41 0.27
C LEU A 208 21.16 2.47 1.18
N ARG A 209 22.15 1.65 0.88
CA ARG A 209 23.39 1.59 1.68
C ARG A 209 24.07 2.97 1.68
N GLY A 210 24.34 3.48 2.88
CA GLY A 210 25.01 4.77 3.07
C GLY A 210 24.10 5.99 3.00
N ASP A 211 22.78 5.78 2.86
CA ASP A 211 21.80 6.86 2.86
C ASP A 211 21.30 7.19 4.29
N SER A 212 20.54 8.27 4.44
CA SER A 212 20.01 8.78 5.70
C SER A 212 18.47 8.91 5.64
N PRO A 213 17.75 8.53 6.72
CA PRO A 213 16.28 8.59 6.76
C PRO A 213 15.70 10.00 6.71
N ASP A 214 16.53 11.01 6.95
CA ASP A 214 16.14 12.42 6.99
C ASP A 214 16.55 13.19 5.73
N ARG A 215 17.30 12.56 4.81
CA ARG A 215 17.70 13.20 3.56
C ARG A 215 16.46 13.45 2.67
N PRO A 216 16.31 14.68 2.13
CA PRO A 216 15.33 14.91 1.06
C PRO A 216 15.58 13.97 -0.13
N GLY A 217 14.57 13.17 -0.47
CA GLY A 217 14.67 12.19 -1.56
C GLY A 217 14.98 10.75 -1.14
N ALA A 218 15.38 10.49 0.11
CA ALA A 218 15.69 9.13 0.58
C ALA A 218 14.56 8.13 0.32
N SER A 219 13.30 8.56 0.54
CA SER A 219 12.14 7.73 0.22
C SER A 219 12.04 7.42 -1.28
N SER A 220 12.16 8.44 -2.14
CA SER A 220 12.00 8.25 -3.59
C SER A 220 13.13 7.42 -4.19
N ASP A 221 14.35 7.55 -3.66
CA ASP A 221 15.49 6.75 -4.10
C ASP A 221 15.35 5.29 -3.67
N CYS A 222 14.94 5.04 -2.41
CA CYS A 222 14.65 3.68 -1.96
C CYS A 222 13.49 3.04 -2.73
N LEU A 223 12.39 3.77 -2.96
CA LEU A 223 11.19 3.19 -3.57
C LEU A 223 11.36 2.90 -5.07
N ARG A 224 12.35 3.50 -5.74
CA ARG A 224 12.73 3.19 -7.13
C ARG A 224 13.71 2.02 -7.25
N ASP A 225 14.38 1.63 -6.18
CA ASP A 225 15.23 0.45 -6.14
C ASP A 225 14.42 -0.78 -5.74
N SER A 226 14.41 -1.82 -6.56
CA SER A 226 13.57 -3.02 -6.35
C SER A 226 13.80 -3.69 -5.00
N PHE A 227 15.05 -3.73 -4.53
CA PHE A 227 15.39 -4.37 -3.25
C PHE A 227 14.94 -3.52 -2.06
N CYS A 228 15.18 -2.22 -2.08
CA CYS A 228 14.78 -1.31 -1.02
C CYS A 228 13.25 -1.14 -0.98
N ALA A 229 12.59 -1.08 -2.14
CA ALA A 229 11.13 -1.08 -2.26
C ALA A 229 10.53 -2.38 -1.71
N ALA A 230 11.11 -3.54 -2.02
CA ALA A 230 10.71 -4.83 -1.44
C ALA A 230 10.84 -4.84 0.09
N GLU A 231 11.91 -4.27 0.65
CA GLU A 231 12.05 -4.10 2.10
C GLU A 231 10.97 -3.17 2.68
N ALA A 232 10.54 -2.15 1.94
CA ALA A 232 9.43 -1.30 2.36
C ALA A 232 8.11 -2.08 2.40
N VAL A 233 7.83 -2.93 1.39
CA VAL A 233 6.66 -3.82 1.41
C VAL A 233 6.70 -4.77 2.60
N ARG A 234 7.85 -5.42 2.84
CA ARG A 234 8.04 -6.33 3.98
C ARG A 234 7.83 -5.63 5.32
N GLY A 235 8.45 -4.47 5.54
CA GLY A 235 8.31 -3.72 6.78
C GLY A 235 6.89 -3.20 7.02
N TYR A 236 6.18 -2.80 5.95
CA TYR A 236 4.78 -2.39 6.05
C TYR A 236 3.88 -3.57 6.42
N LEU A 237 4.02 -4.69 5.72
CA LEU A 237 3.21 -5.87 5.96
C LEU A 237 3.57 -6.55 7.29
N ASP A 238 4.79 -6.42 7.78
CA ASP A 238 5.15 -6.84 9.14
C ASP A 238 4.33 -6.12 10.21
N ARG A 239 4.01 -4.85 9.97
CA ARG A 239 3.26 -4.00 10.90
C ARG A 239 1.75 -4.13 10.76
N PHE A 240 1.26 -4.43 9.56
CA PHE A 240 -0.15 -4.28 9.19
C PHE A 240 -0.82 -5.53 8.64
N ALA A 241 -0.11 -6.65 8.56
CA ALA A 241 -0.72 -7.94 8.22
C ALA A 241 -1.87 -8.25 9.20
N GLN A 242 -3.01 -8.61 8.64
CA GLN A 242 -4.23 -8.92 9.35
C GLN A 242 -5.16 -9.72 8.43
N ASP A 243 -6.13 -10.41 9.01
CA ASP A 243 -7.19 -11.10 8.27
C ASP A 243 -8.15 -10.04 7.68
N CYS A 244 -8.17 -9.95 6.34
CA CYS A 244 -8.93 -8.96 5.62
C CYS A 244 -10.27 -9.52 5.14
N ASP A 245 -10.34 -10.80 4.76
CA ASP A 245 -11.59 -11.41 4.25
C ASP A 245 -12.44 -12.10 5.32
N GLY A 246 -11.94 -12.22 6.56
CA GLY A 246 -12.64 -12.79 7.70
C GLY A 246 -12.57 -14.32 7.77
N ASN A 247 -11.68 -14.96 6.99
CA ASN A 247 -11.57 -16.41 6.92
C ASN A 247 -10.72 -17.03 8.07
N LYS A 248 -10.22 -16.20 8.98
CA LYS A 248 -9.36 -16.55 10.14
C LYS A 248 -7.96 -17.02 9.77
N ARG A 249 -7.50 -16.76 8.55
CA ARG A 249 -6.14 -16.96 8.08
C ARG A 249 -5.62 -15.63 7.57
N VAL A 250 -4.32 -15.45 7.65
CA VAL A 250 -3.65 -14.34 6.99
C VAL A 250 -2.77 -14.97 5.92
N ASP A 251 -3.18 -14.83 4.66
CA ASP A 251 -2.46 -15.34 3.51
C ASP A 251 -2.06 -14.21 2.55
N CYS A 252 -1.47 -14.56 1.40
CA CYS A 252 -1.00 -13.55 0.46
C CYS A 252 -2.14 -12.68 -0.12
N PHE A 253 -3.38 -13.17 -0.19
CA PHE A 253 -4.50 -12.35 -0.62
C PHE A 253 -4.81 -11.24 0.39
N ASP A 254 -4.69 -11.53 1.69
CA ASP A 254 -4.80 -10.50 2.73
C ASP A 254 -3.67 -9.47 2.60
N LEU A 255 -2.43 -9.95 2.43
CA LEU A 255 -1.26 -9.07 2.28
C LEU A 255 -1.37 -8.16 1.06
N ALA A 256 -1.84 -8.69 -0.08
CA ALA A 256 -2.07 -7.91 -1.29
C ALA A 256 -3.16 -6.84 -1.08
N ARG A 257 -4.24 -7.15 -0.34
CA ARG A 257 -5.28 -6.17 0.02
C ARG A 257 -4.74 -5.07 0.93
N VAL A 258 -3.92 -5.43 1.93
CA VAL A 258 -3.27 -4.45 2.81
C VAL A 258 -2.32 -3.56 2.03
N HIS A 259 -1.56 -4.12 1.08
CA HIS A 259 -0.68 -3.33 0.22
C HIS A 259 -1.48 -2.32 -0.64
N PHE A 260 -2.52 -2.78 -1.34
CA PHE A 260 -3.26 -1.97 -2.30
C PHE A 260 -4.21 -0.95 -1.64
N GLN A 261 -4.95 -1.34 -0.60
CA GLN A 261 -6.00 -0.50 0.02
C GLN A 261 -5.56 0.12 1.35
N GLY A 262 -4.44 -0.33 1.91
CA GLY A 262 -4.03 -0.03 3.27
C GLY A 262 -4.75 -0.88 4.32
N PRO A 263 -4.24 -0.91 5.57
CA PRO A 263 -4.76 -1.76 6.65
C PRO A 263 -6.21 -1.48 7.01
N PHE A 264 -6.64 -0.22 6.95
CA PHE A 264 -7.96 0.17 7.46
C PHE A 264 -9.09 -0.08 6.46
N ASN A 265 -8.76 -0.30 5.17
CA ASN A 265 -9.75 -0.52 4.12
C ASN A 265 -9.72 -1.94 3.54
N CYS A 266 -8.75 -2.79 3.91
CA CYS A 266 -8.53 -4.09 3.25
C CYS A 266 -9.70 -5.09 3.35
N ARG A 267 -10.66 -4.85 4.27
CA ARG A 267 -11.89 -5.64 4.40
C ARG A 267 -12.84 -5.46 3.24
N SER A 268 -12.77 -4.31 2.57
CA SER A 268 -13.43 -4.15 1.29
C SER A 268 -12.81 -5.14 0.30
N PRO A 269 -13.61 -5.97 -0.39
CA PRO A 269 -13.11 -6.77 -1.49
C PRO A 269 -12.32 -5.86 -2.44
N LEU A 270 -11.24 -6.38 -3.03
CA LEU A 270 -10.72 -5.77 -4.25
C LEU A 270 -11.87 -5.86 -5.25
N GLN A 271 -12.65 -4.79 -5.40
CA GLN A 271 -13.87 -4.83 -6.22
C GLN A 271 -13.44 -5.13 -7.66
N PRO A 272 -13.89 -6.25 -8.25
CA PRO A 272 -13.58 -6.52 -9.63
C PRO A 272 -14.39 -5.62 -10.56
N PRO A 273 -13.84 -5.26 -11.73
CA PRO A 273 -12.44 -5.41 -12.11
C PRO A 273 -11.64 -4.17 -11.68
N THR A 274 -10.56 -4.39 -10.93
CA THR A 274 -9.44 -3.45 -10.87
C THR A 274 -8.23 -4.16 -11.44
N ASP A 275 -7.41 -3.44 -12.21
CA ASP A 275 -6.24 -4.00 -12.88
C ASP A 275 -5.30 -4.72 -11.90
N PHE A 276 -5.18 -4.20 -10.67
CA PHE A 276 -4.41 -4.82 -9.59
C PHE A 276 -4.93 -6.22 -9.23
N SER A 277 -6.22 -6.37 -8.93
CA SER A 277 -6.79 -7.64 -8.46
C SER A 277 -6.70 -8.73 -9.51
N ASP A 278 -7.00 -8.38 -10.76
CA ASP A 278 -7.02 -9.33 -11.86
C ASP A 278 -5.59 -9.78 -12.21
N THR A 279 -4.63 -8.84 -12.22
CA THR A 279 -3.22 -9.15 -12.47
C THR A 279 -2.61 -9.96 -11.34
N PHE A 280 -2.89 -9.60 -10.08
CA PHE A 280 -2.45 -10.37 -8.92
C PHE A 280 -2.95 -11.83 -8.99
N ARG A 281 -4.25 -12.02 -9.24
CA ARG A 281 -4.85 -13.36 -9.33
C ARG A 281 -4.19 -14.20 -10.42
N ARG A 282 -4.02 -13.63 -11.62
CA ARG A 282 -3.36 -14.32 -12.74
C ARG A 282 -1.93 -14.74 -12.40
N CYS A 283 -1.12 -13.83 -11.84
CA CYS A 283 0.24 -14.15 -11.42
C CYS A 283 0.26 -15.26 -10.38
N TRP A 284 -0.60 -15.15 -9.37
CA TRP A 284 -0.68 -16.10 -8.28
C TRP A 284 -1.05 -17.50 -8.78
N ASP A 285 -2.09 -17.63 -9.60
CA ASP A 285 -2.54 -18.92 -10.12
C ASP A 285 -1.47 -19.56 -11.02
N ALA A 286 -0.78 -18.77 -11.85
CA ALA A 286 0.33 -19.25 -12.69
C ALA A 286 1.52 -19.77 -11.85
N SER A 287 1.85 -19.11 -10.74
CA SER A 287 2.94 -19.53 -9.83
C SER A 287 2.67 -20.89 -9.16
N ARG A 288 1.40 -21.27 -8.99
CA ARG A 288 1.02 -22.56 -8.41
C ARG A 288 1.04 -23.71 -9.40
N GLN A 289 0.76 -23.42 -10.67
CA GLN A 289 0.81 -24.43 -11.74
C GLN A 289 2.24 -24.86 -12.05
N THR A 290 3.21 -23.94 -11.95
CA THR A 290 4.63 -24.22 -12.16
C THR A 290 5.28 -25.05 -11.03
N THR A 291 4.68 -25.08 -9.84
CA THR A 291 5.17 -25.90 -8.71
C THR A 291 4.67 -27.36 -8.77
N ALA A 292 3.72 -27.66 -9.67
CA ALA A 292 3.10 -28.98 -9.80
C ALA A 292 3.73 -29.88 -10.89
N GLN A 293 4.86 -29.46 -11.48
CA GLN A 293 5.63 -30.18 -12.50
C GLN A 293 7.05 -30.42 -12.01
#